data_AF-A0A3L8A0L2-F1
#
_entry.id   AF-A0A3L8A0L2-F1
#
_cell.length_a   1.000
_cell.length_b   1.000
_cell.length_c   1.000
_cell.angle_alpha   90.00
_cell.angle_beta   90.00
_cell.angle_gamma   90.00
#
_symmetry.space_group_name_H-M   'P 1'
#
loop_
_entity.id
_entity.type
_entity.pdbx_description
1 polymer ?
#
loop_
_entity_poly.entity_id
_entity_poly.type
_entity_poly.pdbx_seq_one_letter_code
_entity_poly.pdbx_strand_id
1 'polypeptide(L)'
;MHMAMLIQNEEGKWQYYSVNGNNLYFSGSHFGGRPFNDVAVGSWDSPQEFFNSSYNVRNNDSKKDKSMNHFGFSEGYQISTTPEQDETMRNSFSKIAKTEYNLFNNNCATAVQKAMVEAGIPVSQPTMVPSYIPMATPFGIVDVFNGYKMKCDIQMRPSSAFQSIIKFNPSGKLLPENRPLNY
;
A
#
# COMPACT_ATOMS: atom_id res chain seq x y z
N MET A 1 6.15 6.09 12.60
CA MET A 1 5.96 4.73 12.05
C MET A 1 5.09 4.85 10.82
N HIS A 2 5.49 4.22 9.71
CA HIS A 2 4.88 4.40 8.40
C HIS A 2 4.83 3.05 7.67
N MET A 3 3.90 2.87 6.74
CA MET A 3 3.77 1.65 5.95
C MET A 3 3.62 2.02 4.48
N ALA A 4 4.34 1.29 3.62
CA ALA A 4 4.28 1.41 2.18
C ALA A 4 4.33 0.00 1.59
N MET A 5 4.19 -0.11 0.28
CA MET A 5 4.38 -1.38 -0.42
C MET A 5 5.25 -1.20 -1.65
N LEU A 6 6.02 -2.24 -1.95
CA LEU A 6 6.65 -2.42 -3.24
C LEU A 6 5.79 -3.39 -4.04
N ILE A 7 5.49 -3.06 -5.29
CA ILE A 7 4.73 -3.92 -6.20
C ILE A 7 5.55 -4.04 -7.49
N GLN A 8 5.62 -5.25 -8.08
CA GLN A 8 6.28 -5.42 -9.36
C GLN A 8 5.42 -4.80 -10.48
N ASN A 9 6.06 -4.20 -11.48
CA ASN A 9 5.41 -3.77 -12.73
C ASN A 9 5.38 -4.93 -13.75
N GLU A 10 4.90 -4.67 -14.97
CA GLU A 10 4.81 -5.66 -16.06
C GLU A 10 6.17 -6.23 -16.49
N GLU A 11 7.26 -5.50 -16.24
CA GLU A 11 8.64 -5.94 -16.51
C GLU A 11 9.26 -6.69 -15.33
N GLY A 12 8.51 -6.91 -14.24
CA GLY A 12 9.00 -7.53 -13.01
C GLY A 12 9.84 -6.60 -12.13
N LYS A 13 9.94 -5.30 -12.46
CA LYS A 13 10.66 -4.31 -11.67
C LYS A 13 9.82 -3.83 -10.50
N TRP A 14 10.44 -3.69 -9.34
CA TRP A 14 9.77 -3.21 -8.14
C TRP A 14 9.58 -1.70 -8.21
N GLN A 15 8.38 -1.23 -7.85
CA GLN A 15 8.04 0.18 -7.74
C GLN A 15 7.42 0.48 -6.38
N TYR A 16 7.66 1.70 -5.88
CA TYR A 16 7.26 2.14 -4.55
C TYR A 16 5.91 2.86 -4.56
N TYR A 17 5.05 2.46 -3.61
CA TYR A 17 3.70 2.97 -3.42
C TYR A 17 3.46 3.34 -1.96
N SER A 18 3.07 4.59 -1.72
CA SER A 18 2.90 5.11 -0.37
C SER A 18 1.90 6.27 -0.31
N VAL A 19 0.91 6.13 0.58
CA VAL A 19 0.05 7.24 1.01
C VAL A 19 0.73 7.92 2.19
N ASN A 20 1.25 9.14 2.00
CA ASN A 20 2.20 9.76 2.95
C ASN A 20 1.55 10.56 4.08
N GLY A 21 0.21 10.53 4.17
CA GLY A 21 -0.53 10.88 5.37
C GLY A 21 -1.23 12.24 5.40
N ASN A 22 -1.02 13.17 4.45
CA ASN A 22 -1.53 14.55 4.59
C ASN A 22 -2.06 15.17 3.28
N ASN A 23 -3.26 14.79 2.84
CA ASN A 23 -4.04 15.62 1.91
C ASN A 23 -5.08 16.49 2.66
N LEU A 24 -4.92 16.74 3.96
CA LEU A 24 -5.77 17.66 4.73
C LEU A 24 -5.35 19.11 4.46
N TYR A 25 -6.03 19.76 3.50
CA TYR A 25 -6.15 21.21 3.48
C TYR A 25 -7.21 21.64 4.51
N PHE A 26 -6.86 21.64 5.80
CA PHE A 26 -7.64 22.35 6.82
C PHE A 26 -6.72 23.36 7.52
N SER A 27 -7.08 24.65 7.43
CA SER A 27 -6.46 25.79 8.12
C SER A 27 -4.94 25.97 7.97
N GLY A 28 -4.38 25.78 6.78
CA GLY A 28 -3.05 26.29 6.40
C GLY A 28 -1.83 25.68 7.10
N SER A 29 -1.97 24.57 7.84
CA SER A 29 -0.89 23.99 8.66
C SER A 29 -0.71 22.48 8.44
N HIS A 30 0.47 22.07 7.98
CA HIS A 30 0.82 20.66 7.69
C HIS A 30 1.33 19.92 8.95
N PHE A 31 0.54 19.03 9.53
CA PHE A 31 0.96 18.21 10.69
C PHE A 31 1.36 16.78 10.27
N GLY A 32 2.66 16.52 10.15
CA GLY A 32 3.21 15.16 9.89
C GLY A 32 3.22 14.72 8.42
N GLY A 33 4.07 13.74 8.06
CA GLY A 33 4.09 13.17 6.69
C GLY A 33 4.64 14.08 5.57
N ARG A 34 4.53 13.61 4.32
CA ARG A 34 4.93 14.34 3.09
C ARG A 34 3.70 14.98 2.42
N PRO A 35 3.85 16.08 1.65
CA PRO A 35 2.72 16.80 1.03
C PRO A 35 2.20 16.15 -0.27
N PHE A 36 2.72 15.00 -0.67
CA PHE A 36 2.29 14.24 -1.83
C PHE A 36 2.44 12.75 -1.56
N ASN A 37 1.65 11.93 -2.25
CA ASN A 37 1.77 10.47 -2.25
C ASN A 37 2.80 10.02 -3.29
N ASP A 38 3.43 8.87 -3.06
CA ASP A 38 4.27 8.20 -4.05
C ASP A 38 3.46 7.07 -4.68
N VAL A 39 3.40 7.06 -6.01
CA VAL A 39 2.70 6.03 -6.78
C VAL A 39 3.60 5.64 -7.94
N ALA A 40 3.96 4.36 -8.02
CA ALA A 40 4.83 3.81 -9.05
C ALA A 40 6.21 4.52 -9.15
N VAL A 41 6.82 4.85 -8.00
CA VAL A 41 8.13 5.52 -7.98
C VAL A 41 9.26 4.49 -8.08
N GLY A 42 10.26 4.80 -8.90
CA GLY A 42 11.47 3.99 -9.05
C GLY A 42 11.27 2.77 -9.94
N SER A 43 12.36 2.03 -10.09
CA SER A 43 12.44 0.79 -10.84
C SER A 43 13.66 0.03 -10.31
N TRP A 44 13.41 -0.99 -9.49
CA TRP A 44 14.45 -1.79 -8.85
C TRP A 44 14.34 -3.26 -9.26
N ASP A 45 15.46 -3.95 -9.35
CA ASP A 45 15.52 -5.39 -9.62
C ASP A 45 15.10 -6.23 -8.42
N SER A 46 15.18 -5.67 -7.21
CA SER A 46 14.79 -6.37 -5.99
C SER A 46 14.32 -5.40 -4.89
N PRO A 47 13.57 -5.88 -3.89
CA PRO A 47 13.28 -5.09 -2.69
C PRO A 47 14.55 -4.67 -1.94
N GLN A 48 15.62 -5.47 -2.00
CA GLN A 48 16.90 -5.14 -1.35
C GLN A 48 17.56 -3.92 -1.99
N GLU A 49 17.46 -3.80 -3.32
CA GLU A 49 17.97 -2.63 -4.01
C GLU A 49 17.20 -1.37 -3.63
N PHE A 50 15.87 -1.44 -3.45
CA PHE A 50 15.11 -0.34 -2.86
C PHE A 50 15.62 0.03 -1.46
N PHE A 51 15.79 -0.96 -0.56
CA PHE A 51 16.27 -0.71 0.81
C PHE A 51 17.61 0.02 0.82
N ASN A 52 18.51 -0.35 -0.10
CA ASN A 52 19.85 0.19 -0.21
C ASN A 52 19.94 1.45 -1.09
N SER A 53 18.83 1.86 -1.73
CA SER A 53 18.81 2.99 -2.66
C SER A 53 18.94 4.33 -1.94
N SER A 54 19.47 5.34 -2.63
CA SER A 54 19.45 6.74 -2.16
C SER A 54 18.04 7.31 -2.00
N TYR A 55 17.02 6.62 -2.52
CA TYR A 55 15.62 6.99 -2.35
C TYR A 55 15.11 6.60 -0.95
N ASN A 56 15.55 5.48 -0.37
CA ASN A 56 15.09 5.02 0.95
C ASN A 56 15.87 5.66 2.10
N VAL A 57 15.53 6.88 2.49
CA VAL A 57 16.29 7.65 3.49
C VAL A 57 15.41 8.29 4.55
N ARG A 58 15.94 8.33 5.78
CA ARG A 58 15.35 9.06 6.91
C ARG A 58 16.12 10.37 7.11
N ASN A 59 15.59 11.47 6.58
CA ASN A 59 16.16 12.81 6.73
C ASN A 59 15.06 13.82 7.09
N ASN A 60 15.27 14.65 8.12
CA ASN A 60 14.30 15.64 8.58
C ASN A 60 13.89 16.65 7.50
N ASP A 61 14.78 16.97 6.56
CA ASP A 61 14.55 18.00 5.53
C ASP A 61 14.03 17.43 4.20
N SER A 62 13.92 16.09 4.08
CA SER A 62 13.53 15.41 2.82
C SER A 62 12.03 15.38 2.54
N LYS A 63 11.17 15.96 3.40
CA LYS A 63 9.70 15.82 3.27
C LYS A 63 9.15 16.30 1.92
N LYS A 64 9.74 17.37 1.38
CA LYS A 64 9.33 17.97 0.10
C LYS A 64 10.18 17.50 -1.08
N ASP A 65 11.28 16.79 -0.82
CA ASP A 65 12.17 16.29 -1.84
C ASP A 65 11.55 15.05 -2.50
N LYS A 66 11.33 15.08 -3.82
CA LYS A 66 10.75 13.97 -4.58
C LYS A 66 11.75 12.85 -4.87
N SER A 67 13.05 13.10 -4.69
CA SER A 67 14.12 12.11 -4.89
C SER A 67 14.33 11.18 -3.70
N MET A 68 13.59 11.37 -2.61
CA MET A 68 13.71 10.62 -1.36
C MET A 68 12.34 10.26 -0.79
N ASN A 69 12.22 9.14 -0.08
CA ASN A 69 10.95 8.72 0.53
C ASN A 69 10.69 9.34 1.92
N HIS A 70 11.67 9.97 2.58
CA HIS A 70 11.61 10.53 3.93
C HIS A 70 11.41 9.52 5.10
N PHE A 71 11.05 8.27 4.82
CA PHE A 71 10.71 7.30 5.86
C PHE A 71 11.88 6.41 6.27
N GLY A 72 12.80 6.08 5.35
CA GLY A 72 13.96 5.22 5.63
C GLY A 72 13.54 3.88 6.26
N PHE A 73 12.84 3.05 5.49
CA PHE A 73 12.38 1.74 5.95
C PHE A 73 13.55 0.82 6.23
N SER A 74 13.51 0.15 7.39
CA SER A 74 14.52 -0.80 7.83
C SER A 74 14.10 -2.26 7.73
N GLU A 75 12.83 -2.51 7.39
CA GLU A 75 12.26 -3.86 7.28
C GLU A 75 11.11 -3.89 6.27
N GLY A 76 10.83 -5.09 5.77
CA GLY A 76 9.68 -5.40 4.94
C GLY A 76 9.29 -6.86 5.01
N TYR A 77 8.12 -7.20 4.47
CA TYR A 77 7.65 -8.58 4.37
C TYR A 77 7.25 -8.86 2.93
N GLN A 78 8.00 -9.73 2.27
CA GLN A 78 7.78 -10.09 0.88
C GLN A 78 6.87 -11.31 0.80
N ILE A 79 5.75 -11.17 0.12
CA ILE A 79 4.84 -12.27 -0.23
C ILE A 79 4.99 -12.60 -1.71
N SER A 80 4.71 -13.85 -2.09
CA SER A 80 4.66 -14.24 -3.51
C SER A 80 3.31 -13.86 -4.10
N THR A 81 3.31 -13.24 -5.28
CA THR A 81 2.10 -12.79 -5.99
C THR A 81 2.16 -13.21 -7.45
N THR A 82 0.99 -13.21 -8.10
CA THR A 82 0.91 -13.33 -9.56
C THR A 82 0.97 -11.95 -10.22
N PRO A 83 1.32 -11.87 -11.52
CA PRO A 83 1.26 -10.61 -12.27
C PRO A 83 -0.10 -9.92 -12.22
N GLU A 84 -1.20 -10.69 -12.22
CA GLU A 84 -2.58 -10.19 -12.10
C GLU A 84 -2.87 -9.60 -10.71
N GLN A 85 -2.36 -10.24 -9.65
CA GLN A 85 -2.46 -9.68 -8.30
C GLN A 85 -1.68 -8.38 -8.19
N ASP A 86 -0.46 -8.33 -8.75
CA ASP A 86 0.33 -7.10 -8.78
C ASP A 86 -0.39 -6.01 -9.56
N GLU A 87 -0.98 -6.31 -10.72
CA GLU A 87 -1.76 -5.35 -11.51
C GLU A 87 -2.95 -4.80 -10.70
N THR A 88 -3.70 -5.69 -10.06
CA THR A 88 -4.83 -5.32 -9.21
C THR A 88 -4.37 -4.44 -8.05
N MET A 89 -3.25 -4.76 -7.39
CA MET A 89 -2.68 -3.93 -6.33
C MET A 89 -2.23 -2.56 -6.86
N ARG A 90 -1.55 -2.49 -8.01
CA ARG A 90 -1.12 -1.21 -8.62
C ARG A 90 -2.32 -0.32 -8.94
N ASN A 91 -3.37 -0.88 -9.56
CA ASN A 91 -4.59 -0.16 -9.93
C ASN A 91 -5.38 0.29 -8.70
N SER A 92 -5.58 -0.61 -7.74
CA SER A 92 -6.31 -0.33 -6.48
C SER A 92 -5.59 0.74 -5.66
N PHE A 93 -4.27 0.61 -5.46
CA PHE A 93 -3.48 1.58 -4.71
C PHE A 93 -3.48 2.95 -5.39
N SER A 94 -3.30 2.99 -6.72
CA SER A 94 -3.34 4.24 -7.49
C SER A 94 -4.68 4.95 -7.37
N LYS A 95 -5.79 4.20 -7.32
CA LYS A 95 -7.13 4.75 -7.10
C LYS A 95 -7.25 5.32 -5.68
N ILE A 96 -6.82 4.56 -4.67
CA ILE A 96 -6.85 5.00 -3.25
C ILE A 96 -6.01 6.26 -3.06
N ALA A 97 -4.81 6.33 -3.64
CA ALA A 97 -3.91 7.47 -3.51
C ALA A 97 -4.44 8.77 -4.15
N LYS A 98 -5.40 8.66 -5.09
CA LYS A 98 -6.10 9.80 -5.72
C LYS A 98 -7.37 10.21 -4.99
N THR A 99 -7.97 9.34 -4.17
CA THR A 99 -9.14 9.72 -3.38
C THR A 99 -8.77 10.65 -2.24
N GLU A 100 -9.67 11.56 -1.88
CA GLU A 100 -9.45 12.45 -0.73
C GLU A 100 -9.12 11.66 0.54
N TYR A 101 -8.15 12.16 1.30
CA TYR A 101 -7.69 11.53 2.52
C TYR A 101 -8.75 11.65 3.61
N ASN A 102 -9.19 10.53 4.16
CA ASN A 102 -9.99 10.46 5.37
C ASN A 102 -9.20 9.66 6.42
N LEU A 103 -8.92 10.26 7.59
CA LEU A 103 -8.17 9.67 8.71
C LEU A 103 -8.64 8.25 9.08
N PHE A 104 -9.94 7.97 8.87
CA PHE A 104 -10.56 6.68 9.18
C PHE A 104 -10.51 5.66 8.03
N ASN A 105 -10.31 6.10 6.79
CA ASN A 105 -10.44 5.23 5.61
C ASN A 105 -9.20 5.14 4.70
N ASN A 106 -8.35 6.18 4.60
CA ASN A 106 -7.32 6.29 3.55
C ASN A 106 -5.95 6.71 4.09
N ASN A 107 -5.43 6.03 5.12
CA ASN A 107 -4.07 6.22 5.61
C ASN A 107 -3.08 5.20 4.99
N CYS A 108 -1.81 5.30 5.35
CA CYS A 108 -0.75 4.45 4.79
C CYS A 108 -1.00 2.95 5.02
N ALA A 109 -1.45 2.57 6.22
CA ALA A 109 -1.75 1.19 6.55
C ALA A 109 -3.02 0.69 5.87
N THR A 110 -4.07 1.51 5.79
CA THR A 110 -5.32 1.10 5.14
C THR A 110 -5.16 1.01 3.62
N ALA A 111 -4.32 1.85 3.00
CA ALA A 111 -4.06 1.79 1.57
C ALA A 111 -3.38 0.47 1.15
N VAL A 112 -2.34 0.05 1.87
CA VAL A 112 -1.66 -1.23 1.62
C VAL A 112 -2.64 -2.40 1.79
N GLN A 113 -3.37 -2.44 2.91
CA GLN A 113 -4.30 -3.53 3.17
C GLN A 113 -5.46 -3.60 2.16
N LYS A 114 -6.02 -2.46 1.74
CA LYS A 114 -7.07 -2.43 0.71
C LYS A 114 -6.56 -2.92 -0.64
N ALA A 115 -5.35 -2.52 -1.04
CA ALA A 115 -4.75 -3.00 -2.28
C ALA A 115 -4.58 -4.53 -2.27
N MET A 116 -4.06 -5.07 -1.16
CA MET A 116 -3.93 -6.53 -0.97
C MET A 116 -5.27 -7.26 -1.01
N VAL A 117 -6.28 -6.75 -0.29
CA VAL A 117 -7.62 -7.37 -0.24
C VAL A 117 -8.29 -7.37 -1.61
N GLU A 118 -8.18 -6.29 -2.38
CA GLU A 118 -8.71 -6.22 -3.75
C GLU A 118 -8.04 -7.26 -4.66
N ALA A 119 -6.74 -7.52 -4.45
CA ALA A 119 -5.99 -8.56 -5.15
C ALA A 119 -6.22 -9.98 -4.60
N GLY A 120 -7.21 -10.18 -3.72
CA GLY A 120 -7.53 -11.48 -3.13
C GLY A 120 -6.52 -11.98 -2.10
N ILE A 121 -5.67 -11.11 -1.56
CA ILE A 121 -4.64 -11.45 -0.59
C ILE A 121 -5.13 -11.11 0.83
N PRO A 122 -5.27 -12.10 1.73
CA PRO A 122 -5.84 -11.87 3.05
C PRO A 122 -4.88 -11.08 3.94
N VAL A 123 -5.40 -10.08 4.64
CA VAL A 123 -4.64 -9.30 5.65
C VAL A 123 -5.14 -9.54 7.07
N SER A 124 -6.29 -10.22 7.21
CA SER A 124 -6.87 -10.76 8.43
C SER A 124 -7.72 -11.98 8.07
N GLN A 125 -8.47 -12.54 9.03
CA GLN A 125 -9.33 -13.70 8.75
C GLN A 125 -10.34 -13.33 7.65
N PRO A 126 -10.30 -13.99 6.47
CA PRO A 126 -11.17 -13.62 5.38
C PRO A 126 -12.60 -14.08 5.65
N THR A 127 -13.55 -13.21 5.34
CA THR A 127 -14.97 -13.53 5.21
C THR A 127 -15.42 -13.28 3.78
N MET A 128 -16.44 -14.00 3.31
CA MET A 128 -17.03 -13.78 1.99
C MET A 128 -18.34 -13.05 2.15
N VAL A 129 -18.49 -11.92 1.47
CA VAL A 129 -19.75 -11.14 1.46
C VAL A 129 -20.27 -11.03 0.04
N PRO A 130 -21.61 -11.03 -0.16
CA PRO A 130 -22.19 -10.79 -1.48
C PRO A 130 -21.67 -9.48 -2.10
N SER A 131 -21.39 -9.51 -3.40
CA SER A 131 -21.06 -8.34 -4.21
C SER A 131 -22.20 -8.06 -5.19
N TYR A 132 -22.36 -6.79 -5.54
CA TYR A 132 -23.39 -6.32 -6.47
C TYR A 132 -22.78 -5.32 -7.44
N ILE A 133 -23.29 -5.28 -8.66
CA ILE A 133 -22.94 -4.28 -9.67
C ILE A 133 -24.18 -3.50 -10.08
N PRO A 134 -24.07 -2.17 -10.27
CA PRO A 134 -25.17 -1.38 -10.79
C PRO A 134 -25.37 -1.71 -12.27
N MET A 135 -26.59 -2.11 -12.63
CA MET A 135 -26.99 -2.35 -14.02
C MET A 135 -28.11 -1.40 -14.42
N ALA A 136 -27.93 -0.74 -15.57
CA ALA A 136 -28.96 0.09 -16.16
C ALA A 136 -30.05 -0.79 -16.78
N THR A 137 -31.30 -0.52 -16.43
CA THR A 137 -32.49 -1.17 -16.98
C THR A 137 -33.48 -0.13 -17.49
N PRO A 138 -34.51 -0.51 -18.26
CA PRO A 138 -35.59 0.40 -18.66
C PRO A 138 -36.34 1.04 -17.48
N PHE A 139 -36.20 0.51 -16.26
CA PHE A 139 -36.87 0.98 -15.05
C PHE A 139 -35.94 1.72 -14.08
N GLY A 140 -34.69 1.96 -14.47
CA GLY A 140 -33.68 2.62 -13.64
C GLY A 140 -32.45 1.75 -13.36
N ILE A 141 -31.60 2.20 -12.43
CA ILE A 141 -30.41 1.47 -11.99
C ILE A 141 -30.83 0.48 -10.91
N VAL A 142 -30.51 -0.80 -11.11
CA VAL A 142 -30.73 -1.86 -10.11
C VAL A 142 -29.40 -2.53 -9.78
N ASP A 143 -29.22 -2.90 -8.52
CA ASP A 143 -28.05 -3.66 -8.07
C ASP A 143 -28.27 -5.16 -8.32
N VAL A 144 -27.42 -5.72 -9.19
CA VAL A 144 -27.48 -7.13 -9.58
C VAL A 144 -26.37 -7.90 -8.87
N PHE A 145 -26.72 -9.05 -8.30
CA PHE A 145 -25.77 -9.94 -7.63
C PHE A 145 -24.63 -10.34 -8.59
N ASN A 146 -23.40 -10.09 -8.15
CA ASN A 146 -22.18 -10.30 -8.92
C ASN A 146 -21.21 -11.28 -8.24
N GLY A 147 -21.74 -12.17 -7.40
CA GLY A 147 -20.95 -13.17 -6.69
C GLY A 147 -20.57 -12.74 -5.27
N TYR A 148 -19.40 -13.22 -4.83
CA TYR A 148 -18.88 -12.95 -3.49
C TYR A 148 -17.52 -12.26 -3.59
N LYS A 149 -17.27 -11.33 -2.66
CA LYS A 149 -15.98 -10.67 -2.50
C LYS A 149 -15.39 -10.98 -1.13
N MET A 150 -14.06 -11.03 -1.07
CA MET A 150 -13.34 -11.15 0.19
C MET A 150 -13.50 -9.86 0.99
N LYS A 151 -13.74 -10.02 2.30
CA LYS A 151 -13.72 -8.95 3.29
C LYS A 151 -12.77 -9.34 4.40
N CYS A 152 -11.87 -8.42 4.72
CA CYS A 152 -10.94 -8.50 5.84
C CYS A 152 -11.17 -7.33 6.79
N ASP A 153 -10.96 -7.55 8.08
CA ASP A 153 -10.82 -6.48 9.07
C ASP A 153 -9.48 -5.76 8.86
N ILE A 154 -9.54 -4.44 8.66
CA ILE A 154 -8.38 -3.60 8.32
C ILE A 154 -7.86 -2.89 9.56
N GLN A 155 -6.54 -2.98 9.79
CA GLN A 155 -5.86 -2.33 10.90
C GLN A 155 -5.42 -0.91 10.53
N MET A 156 -5.77 0.10 11.33
CA MET A 156 -5.36 1.48 11.05
C MET A 156 -3.91 1.78 11.43
N ARG A 157 -3.33 1.02 12.35
CA ARG A 157 -1.96 1.23 12.85
C ARG A 157 -0.97 0.42 12.00
N PRO A 158 0.09 1.03 11.46
CA PRO A 158 1.08 0.34 10.64
C PRO A 158 1.67 -0.94 11.28
N SER A 159 2.04 -0.93 12.55
CA SER A 159 2.60 -2.13 13.22
C SER A 159 1.59 -3.27 13.30
N SER A 160 0.35 -2.97 13.71
CA SER A 160 -0.73 -3.96 13.79
C SER A 160 -1.08 -4.53 12.41
N ALA A 161 -1.09 -3.68 11.38
CA ALA A 161 -1.28 -4.10 10.00
C ALA A 161 -0.15 -5.04 9.54
N PHE A 162 1.11 -4.70 9.84
CA PHE A 162 2.27 -5.47 9.43
C PHE A 162 2.27 -6.87 10.07
N GLN A 163 2.02 -6.92 11.38
CA GLN A 163 1.89 -8.19 12.12
C GLN A 163 0.73 -9.04 11.59
N SER A 164 -0.41 -8.41 11.25
CA SER A 164 -1.56 -9.12 10.69
C SER A 164 -1.23 -9.70 9.30
N ILE A 165 -0.58 -8.91 8.43
CA ILE A 165 -0.14 -9.39 7.11
C ILE A 165 0.79 -10.60 7.25
N ILE A 166 1.77 -10.56 8.15
CA ILE A 166 2.67 -11.71 8.40
C ILE A 166 1.88 -12.93 8.86
N LYS A 167 0.96 -12.75 9.81
CA LYS A 167 0.13 -13.84 10.36
C LYS A 167 -0.72 -14.54 9.28
N PHE A 168 -1.28 -13.78 8.35
CA PHE A 168 -2.22 -14.30 7.34
C PHE A 168 -1.56 -14.65 6.00
N ASN A 169 -0.25 -14.41 5.85
CA ASN A 169 0.52 -14.79 4.66
C ASN A 169 1.81 -15.54 5.05
N PRO A 170 1.73 -16.67 5.76
CA PRO A 170 2.89 -17.30 6.43
C PRO A 170 4.00 -17.81 5.50
N SER A 171 3.74 -17.94 4.20
CA SER A 171 4.73 -18.29 3.18
C SER A 171 5.64 -17.12 2.79
N GLY A 172 5.34 -15.90 3.24
CA GLY A 172 6.18 -14.73 2.99
C GLY A 172 7.49 -14.74 3.77
N LYS A 173 8.40 -13.86 3.37
CA LYS A 173 9.76 -13.73 3.90
C LYS A 173 9.97 -12.35 4.52
N LEU A 174 10.48 -12.30 5.75
CA LEU A 174 10.94 -11.08 6.37
C LEU A 174 12.24 -10.61 5.68
N LEU A 175 12.27 -9.34 5.32
CA LEU A 175 13.40 -8.68 4.66
C LEU A 175 13.96 -7.60 5.59
N PRO A 176 15.20 -7.73 6.08
CA PRO A 176 15.87 -6.65 6.79
C PRO A 176 16.56 -5.67 5.84
N GLU A 177 16.74 -4.42 6.28
CA GLU A 177 17.74 -3.51 5.70
C GLU A 177 19.13 -4.07 5.98
N ASN A 178 19.83 -4.53 4.94
CA ASN A 178 21.22 -4.97 5.06
C ASN A 178 22.13 -3.75 5.07
N ARG A 179 22.33 -3.13 6.24
CA ARG A 179 23.51 -2.27 6.40
C ARG A 179 24.74 -3.14 6.68
N PRO A 180 25.86 -2.93 5.97
CA PRO A 180 27.14 -3.41 6.49
C PRO A 180 27.36 -2.81 7.87
N LEU A 181 27.68 -3.65 8.85
CA LEU A 181 28.24 -3.21 10.12
C LEU A 181 29.56 -2.51 9.80
N ASN A 182 29.59 -1.18 9.86
CA ASN A 182 30.86 -0.46 9.88
C ASN A 182 31.51 -0.77 11.23
N TYR A 183 32.47 -1.70 11.22
CA TYR A 183 33.44 -1.91 12.30
C TYR A 183 34.57 -0.89 12.20
#